data_AF-A0AAD4DP62-F1
#
_entry.id   AF-A0AAD4DP62-F1
#
_cell.length_a   1.000
_cell.length_b   1.000
_cell.length_c   1.000
_cell.angle_alpha   90.00
_cell.angle_beta   90.00
_cell.angle_gamma   90.00
#
_symmetry.space_group_name_H-M   'P 1'
#
loop_
_entity.id
_entity.type
_entity.pdbx_description
1 polymer ?
#
loop_
_entity_poly.entity_id
_entity_poly.type
_entity_poly.pdbx_seq_one_letter_code
_entity_poly.pdbx_strand_id
1 'polypeptide(L)'
;NTNLKTVAILPVSRNVPIDTFARKLKTALEVMGAKTSYMNQASVSSHLGRHAFSRMGTLKAAAWLADKEQRYRTVLYVADSPV
;
A
#
# COMPACT_ATOMS: atom_id res chain seq x y z
N ASN A 1 19.30 0.25 -5.36
CA ASN A 1 18.37 1.27 -4.87
C ASN A 1 17.51 0.67 -3.74
N THR A 2 17.92 0.83 -2.48
CA THR A 2 17.34 0.17 -1.29
C THR A 2 16.53 1.13 -0.40
N ASN A 3 16.36 2.38 -0.84
CA ASN A 3 15.86 3.47 0.01
C ASN A 3 14.34 3.66 -0.01
N LEU A 4 13.60 2.92 -0.85
CA LEU A 4 12.14 3.03 -0.93
C LEU A 4 11.49 1.92 -0.09
N LYS A 5 11.01 2.29 1.10
CA LYS A 5 10.27 1.38 2.00
C LYS A 5 8.80 1.32 1.65
N THR A 6 8.12 2.46 1.66
CA THR A 6 6.70 2.57 1.30
C THR A 6 6.52 3.43 0.06
N VAL A 7 5.72 2.95 -0.90
CA VAL A 7 5.44 3.62 -2.17
C VAL A 7 3.93 3.74 -2.33
N ALA A 8 3.45 4.99 -2.45
CA ALA A 8 2.06 5.28 -2.78
C ALA A 8 1.87 5.36 -4.29
N ILE A 9 0.79 4.76 -4.79
CA ILE A 9 0.42 4.71 -6.20
C ILE A 9 -0.94 5.40 -6.34
N LEU A 10 -0.96 6.50 -7.08
CA LEU A 10 -2.14 7.34 -7.29
C LEU A 10 -2.48 7.37 -8.79
N PRO A 11 -3.73 7.06 -9.21
CA PRO A 11 -4.14 7.24 -10.59
C PRO A 11 -4.28 8.73 -10.91
N VAL A 12 -3.79 9.13 -12.09
CA VAL A 12 -3.97 10.51 -12.58
C VAL A 12 -5.38 10.77 -13.12
N SER A 13 -6.13 9.71 -13.45
CA SER A 13 -7.53 9.80 -13.87
C SER A 13 -8.24 8.46 -13.67
N ARG A 14 -9.58 8.48 -13.73
CA ARG A 14 -10.44 7.28 -13.61
C ARG A 14 -10.25 6.26 -14.73
N ASN A 15 -9.67 6.67 -15.86
CA ASN A 15 -9.45 5.79 -17.01
C ASN A 15 -8.17 4.96 -16.88
N VAL A 16 -7.35 5.22 -15.86
CA VAL A 16 -6.12 4.46 -15.62
C VAL A 16 -6.47 3.15 -14.89
N PRO A 17 -6.16 1.97 -15.45
CA PRO A 17 -6.39 0.69 -14.79
C PRO A 17 -5.34 0.45 -13.70
N ILE A 18 -5.45 1.20 -12.60
CA ILE A 18 -4.41 1.33 -11.58
C ILE A 18 -4.12 0.00 -10.84
N ASP A 19 -5.16 -0.81 -10.60
CA ASP A 19 -5.01 -2.14 -9.98
C ASP A 19 -4.19 -3.07 -10.88
N THR A 20 -4.43 -3.07 -12.19
CA THR A 20 -3.66 -3.89 -13.14
C THR A 20 -2.20 -3.47 -13.17
N PHE A 21 -1.93 -2.16 -13.21
CA PHE A 21 -0.58 -1.63 -13.13
C PHE A 21 0.12 -2.04 -11.83
N ALA A 22 -0.54 -1.84 -10.69
CA ALA A 22 0.05 -2.09 -9.39
C ALA A 22 0.31 -3.58 -9.13
N ARG A 23 -0.56 -4.49 -9.62
CA ARG A 23 -0.31 -5.94 -9.59
C ARG A 23 0.90 -6.34 -10.42
N LYS A 24 1.02 -5.81 -11.64
CA LYS A 24 2.19 -6.06 -12.50
C LYS A 24 3.48 -5.57 -11.83
N LEU A 25 3.44 -4.39 -11.22
CA LEU A 25 4.57 -3.84 -10.47
C LEU A 25 4.94 -4.72 -9.27
N LYS A 26 3.96 -5.16 -8.47
CA LYS A 26 4.19 -6.10 -7.36
C LYS A 26 4.88 -7.37 -7.84
N THR A 27 4.37 -8.01 -8.89
CA THR A 27 4.95 -9.22 -9.46
C THR A 27 6.38 -8.99 -9.93
N ALA A 28 6.65 -7.88 -10.63
CA ALA A 28 8.01 -7.55 -11.08
C ALA A 28 8.98 -7.36 -9.90
N LEU A 29 8.56 -6.66 -8.84
CA LEU A 29 9.36 -6.49 -7.63
C LEU A 29 9.64 -7.83 -6.94
N GLU A 30 8.64 -8.70 -6.83
CA GLU A 30 8.79 -10.04 -6.24
C GLU A 30 9.76 -10.92 -7.05
N VAL A 31 9.67 -10.89 -8.39
CA VAL A 31 10.62 -11.57 -9.30
C VAL A 31 12.05 -11.07 -9.11
N MET A 32 12.23 -9.80 -8.79
CA MET A 32 13.55 -9.20 -8.47
C MET A 32 14.01 -9.50 -7.03
N GLY A 33 13.32 -10.39 -6.29
CA GLY A 33 13.65 -10.74 -4.91
C GLY A 33 13.26 -9.66 -3.89
N ALA A 34 12.46 -8.66 -4.28
CA ALA A 34 11.90 -7.68 -3.35
C ALA A 34 10.55 -8.17 -2.84
N LYS A 35 10.57 -8.79 -1.64
CA LYS A 35 9.35 -9.18 -0.92
C LYS A 35 8.46 -7.95 -0.73
N THR A 36 7.29 -7.95 -1.36
CA THR A 36 6.44 -6.76 -1.51
C THR A 36 5.08 -6.96 -0.88
N SER A 37 4.68 -6.05 0.03
CA SER A 37 3.32 -5.99 0.55
C SER A 37 2.45 -5.15 -0.38
N TYR A 38 1.22 -5.59 -0.63
CA TYR A 38 0.23 -4.83 -1.40
C TYR A 38 -0.92 -4.43 -0.48
N MET A 39 -1.24 -3.15 -0.47
CA MET A 39 -2.34 -2.58 0.32
C MET A 39 -3.15 -1.65 -0.56
N ASN A 40 -4.43 -1.58 -0.26
CA ASN A 40 -5.40 -0.73 -0.93
C ASN A 40 -6.43 -0.22 0.10
N GLN A 41 -7.46 0.51 -0.32
CA GLN A 41 -8.44 1.04 0.62
C GLN A 41 -9.09 -0.06 1.46
N ALA A 42 -9.48 -1.18 0.85
CA ALA A 42 -10.10 -2.31 1.55
C ALA A 42 -9.17 -2.95 2.59
N SER A 43 -7.87 -3.08 2.27
CA SER A 43 -6.86 -3.59 3.20
C SER A 43 -6.70 -2.67 4.41
N VAL A 44 -6.67 -1.36 4.18
CA VAL A 44 -6.57 -0.35 5.25
C VAL A 44 -7.83 -0.36 6.12
N SER A 45 -9.02 -0.35 5.51
CA SER A 45 -10.29 -0.36 6.22
C SER A 45 -10.51 -1.64 7.04
N SER A 46 -10.12 -2.80 6.50
CA SER A 46 -10.24 -4.07 7.22
C SER A 46 -9.30 -4.14 8.43
N HIS A 47 -8.10 -3.56 8.35
CA HIS A 47 -7.14 -3.60 9.46
C HIS A 47 -7.39 -2.50 10.51
N LEU A 48 -7.71 -1.28 10.07
CA LEU A 48 -7.84 -0.12 10.96
C LEU A 48 -9.28 0.13 11.44
N GLY A 49 -10.27 -0.46 10.76
CA GLY A 49 -11.68 -0.36 11.11
C GLY A 49 -12.29 1.02 10.87
N ARG A 50 -13.49 1.25 11.43
CA ARG A 50 -14.34 2.44 11.23
C ARG A 50 -13.67 3.78 11.58
N HIS A 51 -12.66 3.76 12.44
CA HIS A 51 -11.95 4.95 12.90
C HIS A 51 -10.54 5.09 12.32
N ALA A 52 -10.28 4.45 11.17
CA ALA A 52 -8.98 4.47 10.48
C ALA A 52 -8.39 5.88 10.33
N PHE A 53 -9.25 6.89 10.12
CA PHE A 53 -8.87 8.29 9.91
C PHE A 53 -9.07 9.19 11.14
N SER A 54 -9.32 8.62 12.32
CA SER A 54 -9.29 9.38 13.57
C SER A 54 -7.85 9.61 14.05
N ARG A 55 -7.62 10.52 14.99
CA ARG A 55 -6.29 10.72 15.61
C ARG A 55 -5.69 9.42 16.16
N MET A 56 -6.52 8.58 16.79
CA MET A 56 -6.11 7.25 17.25
C MET A 56 -5.87 6.28 16.08
N GLY A 57 -6.65 6.41 15.01
CA GLY A 57 -6.48 5.69 13.76
C GLY A 57 -5.15 5.97 13.08
N THR A 58 -4.68 7.22 13.11
CA THR A 58 -3.35 7.59 12.59
C THR A 58 -2.22 6.86 13.32
N LEU A 59 -2.30 6.74 14.65
CA LEU A 59 -1.31 5.99 15.43
C LEU A 59 -1.34 4.49 15.08
N LYS A 60 -2.54 3.90 14.96
CA LYS A 60 -2.70 2.50 14.54
C LYS A 60 -2.17 2.27 13.12
N ALA A 61 -2.43 3.19 12.19
CA ALA A 61 -1.93 3.15 10.82
C ALA A 61 -0.40 3.19 10.80
N ALA A 62 0.21 4.11 11.55
CA ALA A 62 1.66 4.22 11.66
C ALA A 62 2.30 2.96 12.24
N ALA A 63 1.72 2.40 13.32
CA ALA A 63 2.20 1.15 13.91
C ALA A 63 2.08 -0.04 12.94
N TRP A 64 0.97 -0.12 12.20
CA TRP A 64 0.77 -1.17 11.21
C TRP A 64 1.74 -1.05 10.02
N LEU A 65 1.94 0.17 9.52
CA LEU A 65 2.92 0.43 8.47
C LEU A 65 4.33 0.06 8.92
N ALA A 66 4.72 0.39 10.15
CA ALA A 66 6.03 0.02 10.70
C ALA A 66 6.22 -1.51 10.73
N ASP A 67 5.22 -2.28 11.15
CA ASP A 67 5.26 -3.75 11.11
C ASP A 67 5.42 -4.27 9.67
N LYS A 68 4.75 -3.66 8.70
CA LYS A 68 4.91 -4.01 7.27
C LYS A 68 6.31 -3.68 6.77
N GLU A 69 6.84 -2.49 7.05
CA GLU A 69 8.17 -2.06 6.62
C GLU A 69 9.31 -2.88 7.25
N GLN A 70 9.05 -3.50 8.41
CA GLN A 70 9.96 -4.46 9.04
C GLN A 70 9.93 -5.84 8.34
N ARG A 71 8.74 -6.30 7.91
CA ARG A 71 8.53 -7.65 7.33
C ARG A 71 8.72 -7.73 5.81
N TYR A 72 8.60 -6.60 5.12
CA TYR A 72 8.61 -6.49 3.67
C TYR A 72 9.68 -5.49 3.24
N ARG A 73 10.31 -5.76 2.09
CA ARG A 73 11.30 -4.85 1.50
C ARG A 73 10.62 -3.60 0.95
N THR A 74 9.45 -3.80 0.34
CA THR A 74 8.65 -2.71 -0.25
C THR A 74 7.19 -2.88 0.16
N VAL A 75 6.54 -1.77 0.47
CA VAL A 75 5.12 -1.69 0.80
C VAL A 75 4.46 -0.81 -0.26
N LEU A 76 3.59 -1.39 -1.08
CA LEU A 76 2.79 -0.67 -2.07
C LEU A 76 1.44 -0.31 -1.48
N TYR A 77 1.09 0.97 -1.50
CA TYR A 77 -0.26 1.45 -1.23
C TYR A 77 -0.91 1.96 -2.51
N VAL A 78 -2.00 1.34 -2.94
CA VAL A 78 -2.74 1.70 -4.15
C VAL A 78 -4.01 2.44 -3.76
N ALA A 79 -4.17 3.68 -4.23
CA ALA A 79 -5.41 4.41 -4.12
C ALA A 79 -6.39 3.94 -5.21
N ASP A 80 -7.13 2.87 -4.90
CA ASP A 80 -8.12 2.23 -5.78
C ASP A 80 -9.56 2.70 -5.49
N SER A 81 -9.74 3.61 -4.53
CA SER A 81 -11.03 4.24 -4.25
C SER A 81 -11.52 5.02 -5.46
N PRO A 82 -12.76 4.80 -5.95
CA PRO A 82 -13.35 5.73 -6.90
C PRO A 82 -13.49 7.11 -6.24
N VAL A 83 -12.90 8.13 -6.88
CA VAL A 83 -13.06 9.55 -6.50
C VAL A 83 -14.15 10.17 -7.35
#